data_AF-A0A4Q5R2W4-F1
#
_entry.id   AF-A0A4Q5R2W4-F1
#
_cell.length_a   1.000
_cell.length_b   1.000
_cell.length_c   1.000
_cell.angle_alpha   90.00
_cell.angle_beta   90.00
_cell.angle_gamma   90.00
#
_symmetry.space_group_name_H-M   'P 1'
#
loop_
_entity.id
_entity.type
_entity.pdbx_description
1 polymer ?
#
loop_
_entity_poly.entity_id
_entity_poly.type
_entity_poly.pdbx_seq_one_letter_code
_entity_poly.pdbx_strand_id
1 'polypeptide(L)'
;MRDLTMKRRLFLPACGVALGLLALTGCSSPDPSFYTLAPIRGTPIPGGPKLVELRRPGIAGYLDRSEIARSNSPYQLKLNSAERWGEPFGDMLGRVLAEDLNSRLAGTSVFTSAGAISADAGARVEIDIQRFDADAGGQIVLVAQVAITRDRNRSEPITSSLRLSETPASGSTADYVAAMSRALAAASERIASDIRRVSGDVAS
;
A
#
# COMPACT_ATOMS: atom_id res chain seq x y z
N MET A 1 5.18 -30.66 97.62
CA MET A 1 4.09 -29.69 97.83
C MET A 1 4.46 -28.41 97.09
N ARG A 2 3.87 -28.22 95.90
CA ARG A 2 3.82 -26.98 95.10
C ARG A 2 3.02 -27.32 93.83
N ASP A 3 1.76 -26.90 93.83
CA ASP A 3 0.87 -26.90 92.68
C ASP A 3 1.42 -26.02 91.55
N LEU A 4 1.04 -26.30 90.30
CA LEU A 4 0.28 -25.36 89.45
C LEU A 4 0.06 -25.92 88.02
N THR A 5 -1.22 -26.14 87.70
CA THR A 5 -1.93 -25.59 86.53
C THR A 5 -1.55 -26.02 85.09
N MET A 6 -2.36 -26.96 84.60
CA MET A 6 -3.00 -27.05 83.27
C MET A 6 -2.61 -26.02 82.18
N LYS A 7 -2.28 -26.53 80.97
CA LYS A 7 -2.75 -25.99 79.67
C LYS A 7 -2.44 -26.98 78.53
N ARG A 8 -3.45 -27.79 78.18
CA ARG A 8 -3.51 -28.59 76.94
C ARG A 8 -3.55 -27.62 75.77
N ARG A 9 -2.53 -27.61 74.91
CA ARG A 9 -2.58 -26.94 73.60
C ARG A 9 -2.60 -28.02 72.52
N LEU A 10 -3.81 -28.29 71.98
CA LEU A 10 -3.93 -28.95 70.69
C LEU A 10 -3.40 -27.99 69.63
N PHE A 11 -2.35 -28.39 68.93
CA PHE A 11 -1.93 -27.76 67.68
C PHE A 11 -2.07 -28.80 66.57
N LEU A 12 -3.16 -28.69 65.80
CA LEU A 12 -3.26 -29.29 64.47
C LEU A 12 -2.52 -28.36 63.49
N PRO A 13 -1.51 -28.83 62.73
CA PRO A 13 -1.08 -28.13 61.53
C PRO A 13 -1.91 -28.63 60.35
N ALA A 14 -2.90 -27.83 59.96
CA ALA A 14 -3.58 -27.95 58.68
C ALA A 14 -2.79 -27.22 57.59
N CYS A 15 -2.86 -27.75 56.37
CA CYS A 15 -2.55 -27.10 55.09
C CYS A 15 -1.08 -26.79 54.76
N GLY A 16 -0.60 -27.47 53.71
CA GLY A 16 0.62 -27.10 52.98
C GLY A 16 0.66 -27.65 51.56
N VAL A 17 -0.48 -27.69 50.85
CA VAL A 17 -0.47 -27.93 49.39
C VAL A 17 -0.04 -26.61 48.72
N ALA A 18 1.26 -26.43 48.56
CA ALA A 18 1.82 -25.36 47.74
C ALA A 18 1.69 -25.75 46.25
N LEU A 19 0.51 -25.56 45.70
CA LEU A 19 0.25 -25.67 44.26
C LEU A 19 0.83 -24.41 43.59
N GLY A 20 1.98 -24.57 42.93
CA GLY A 20 2.65 -23.50 42.19
C GLY A 20 1.77 -22.98 41.06
N LEU A 21 1.14 -21.83 41.29
CA LEU A 21 0.51 -21.01 40.25
C LEU A 21 1.63 -20.40 39.38
N LEU A 22 2.01 -21.11 38.32
CA LEU A 22 2.68 -20.47 37.18
C LEU A 22 1.70 -19.45 36.60
N ALA A 23 1.92 -18.18 36.89
CA ALA A 23 1.27 -17.09 36.17
C ALA A 23 1.80 -17.09 34.73
N LEU A 24 1.09 -17.74 33.81
CA LEU A 24 1.27 -17.52 32.38
C LEU A 24 0.80 -16.10 32.08
N THR A 25 1.70 -15.13 32.16
CA THR A 25 1.51 -13.82 31.54
C THR A 25 1.59 -14.05 30.02
N GLY A 26 0.44 -14.38 29.41
CA GLY A 26 0.33 -14.52 27.97
C GLY A 26 0.75 -13.21 27.30
N CYS A 27 1.72 -13.27 26.38
CA CYS A 27 2.06 -12.14 25.53
C CYS A 27 0.86 -11.84 24.62
N SER A 28 0.07 -10.82 24.97
CA SER A 28 -0.91 -10.27 24.05
C SER A 28 -0.16 -9.48 22.98
N SER A 29 -0.15 -9.97 21.74
CA SER A 29 0.28 -9.16 20.61
C SER A 29 -0.81 -8.12 20.33
N PRO A 30 -0.47 -6.84 20.06
CA PRO A 30 -1.45 -5.83 19.66
C PRO A 30 -2.18 -6.24 18.37
N ASP A 31 -3.44 -5.84 18.24
CA ASP A 31 -4.19 -6.01 17.00
C ASP A 31 -3.56 -5.17 15.87
N PRO A 32 -3.39 -5.73 14.66
CA PRO A 32 -2.81 -4.99 13.54
C PRO A 32 -3.78 -3.92 13.03
N SER A 33 -3.23 -2.75 12.70
CA SER A 33 -3.90 -1.69 11.95
C SER A 33 -3.73 -1.91 10.45
N PHE A 34 -4.81 -1.73 9.71
CA PHE A 34 -4.84 -1.91 8.26
C PHE A 34 -4.97 -0.57 7.55
N TYR A 35 -4.22 -0.40 6.47
CA TYR A 35 -4.16 0.82 5.69
C TYR A 35 -4.43 0.53 4.23
N THR A 36 -5.03 1.50 3.55
CA THR A 36 -5.24 1.47 2.11
C THR A 36 -4.82 2.80 1.48
N LEU A 37 -4.27 2.75 0.27
CA LEU A 37 -4.15 3.94 -0.56
C LEU A 37 -5.55 4.49 -0.88
N ALA A 38 -5.65 5.80 -0.98
CA ALA A 38 -6.89 6.49 -1.33
C ALA A 38 -6.74 7.20 -2.68
N PRO A 39 -7.74 7.14 -3.57
CA PRO A 39 -7.73 7.92 -4.80
C PRO A 39 -7.77 9.41 -4.45
N ILE A 40 -7.04 10.22 -5.20
CA ILE A 40 -7.07 11.68 -5.11
C ILE A 40 -7.54 12.19 -6.46
N ARG A 41 -8.77 12.68 -6.50
CA ARG A 41 -9.37 13.21 -7.72
C ARG A 41 -8.54 14.35 -8.28
N GLY A 42 -8.25 14.27 -9.58
CA GLY A 42 -7.62 15.37 -10.32
C GLY A 42 -8.64 16.20 -11.09
N THR A 43 -8.16 17.24 -11.75
CA THR A 43 -8.96 18.03 -12.69
C THR A 43 -9.23 17.21 -13.96
N PRO A 44 -10.49 16.99 -14.37
CA PRO A 44 -10.79 16.27 -15.60
C PRO A 44 -10.31 17.05 -16.83
N ILE A 45 -9.58 16.38 -17.72
CA ILE A 45 -9.05 16.94 -18.96
C ILE A 45 -9.62 16.13 -20.14
N PRO A 46 -10.20 16.77 -21.18
CA PRO A 46 -10.74 16.06 -22.33
C PRO A 46 -9.66 15.54 -23.26
N GLY A 47 -9.98 14.45 -23.97
CA GLY A 47 -9.09 13.78 -24.92
C GLY A 47 -8.60 12.43 -24.39
N GLY A 48 -8.04 11.62 -25.29
CA GLY A 48 -7.71 10.23 -24.99
C GLY A 48 -8.63 9.24 -25.73
N PRO A 49 -8.34 7.93 -25.66
CA PRO A 49 -9.22 6.89 -26.16
C PRO A 49 -10.45 6.76 -25.26
N LYS A 50 -11.61 6.37 -25.80
CA LYS A 50 -12.84 6.16 -25.00
C LYS A 50 -12.67 5.11 -23.90
N LEU A 51 -11.81 4.13 -24.14
CA LEU A 51 -11.59 2.99 -23.25
C LEU A 51 -10.09 2.71 -23.15
N VAL A 52 -9.60 2.57 -21.93
CA VAL A 52 -8.19 2.29 -21.61
C VAL A 52 -8.12 1.07 -20.68
N GLU A 53 -7.29 0.11 -21.04
CA GLU A 53 -6.94 -1.02 -20.18
C GLU A 53 -5.70 -0.67 -19.36
N LEU A 54 -5.81 -0.73 -18.03
CA LEU A 54 -4.66 -0.70 -17.12
C LEU A 54 -4.26 -2.13 -16.77
N ARG A 55 -3.06 -2.54 -17.18
CA ARG A 55 -2.50 -3.84 -16.80
C ARG A 55 -2.18 -3.83 -15.31
N ARG A 56 -2.25 -5.00 -14.66
CA ARG A 56 -1.86 -5.14 -13.24
C ARG A 56 -0.44 -4.58 -13.09
N PRO A 57 -0.21 -3.61 -12.17
CA PRO A 57 1.12 -3.06 -11.96
C PRO A 57 2.15 -4.14 -11.64
N GLY A 58 3.30 -4.09 -12.31
CA GLY A 58 4.51 -4.75 -11.83
C GLY A 58 5.00 -4.03 -10.57
N ILE A 59 5.46 -4.77 -9.57
CA ILE A 59 6.04 -4.20 -8.36
C ILE A 59 7.34 -4.92 -8.00
N ALA A 60 8.31 -4.18 -7.48
CA ALA A 60 9.52 -4.75 -6.91
C ALA A 60 9.16 -5.73 -5.78
N GLY A 61 9.82 -6.89 -5.74
CA GLY A 61 9.42 -7.99 -4.86
C GLY A 61 9.43 -7.66 -3.35
N TYR A 62 10.18 -6.63 -2.92
CA TYR A 62 10.15 -6.20 -1.52
C TYR A 62 8.85 -5.48 -1.12
N LEU A 63 8.11 -4.94 -2.10
CA LEU A 63 6.80 -4.30 -1.94
C LEU A 63 5.66 -5.33 -1.92
N ASP A 64 5.89 -6.53 -2.46
CA ASP A 64 4.90 -7.62 -2.51
C ASP A 64 4.80 -8.36 -1.17
N ARG A 65 4.25 -7.67 -0.17
CA ARG A 65 4.12 -8.16 1.20
C ARG A 65 2.93 -7.52 1.89
N SER A 66 2.56 -8.10 3.02
CA SER A 66 1.42 -7.61 3.79
C SER A 66 1.75 -6.43 4.70
N GLU A 67 3.01 -6.26 5.12
CA GLU A 67 3.45 -5.14 5.95
C GLU A 67 3.79 -3.92 5.10
N ILE A 68 3.62 -2.73 5.68
CA ILE A 68 4.03 -1.47 5.04
C ILE A 68 5.56 -1.37 5.11
N ALA A 69 6.22 -1.45 3.95
CA ALA A 69 7.67 -1.30 3.83
C ALA A 69 8.10 0.16 4.04
N ARG A 70 9.11 0.37 4.89
CA ARG A 70 9.78 1.66 5.09
C ARG A 70 11.29 1.49 4.97
N SER A 71 12.00 2.40 4.31
CA SER A 71 13.46 2.42 4.42
C SER A 71 13.87 2.95 5.79
N ASN A 72 14.82 2.28 6.45
CA ASN A 72 15.41 2.72 7.72
C ASN A 72 16.84 3.25 7.52
N SER A 73 17.54 2.72 6.52
CA SER A 73 18.86 3.14 6.05
C SER A 73 19.00 2.75 4.57
N PRO A 74 20.03 3.21 3.84
CA PRO A 74 20.19 2.91 2.41
C PRO A 74 20.11 1.43 2.04
N TYR A 75 20.34 0.52 3.00
CA TYR A 75 20.38 -0.93 2.78
C TYR A 75 19.48 -1.72 3.73
N GLN A 76 18.60 -1.07 4.50
CA GLN A 76 17.73 -1.74 5.46
C GLN A 76 16.28 -1.32 5.28
N LEU A 77 15.41 -2.32 5.14
CA LEU A 77 13.95 -2.16 5.22
C LEU A 77 13.50 -2.41 6.66
N LYS A 78 12.68 -1.50 7.17
CA LYS A 78 11.93 -1.67 8.42
C LYS A 78 10.51 -2.05 8.08
N LEU A 79 10.06 -3.12 8.74
CA LEU A 79 8.72 -3.65 8.64
C LEU A 79 8.09 -3.58 10.03
N ASN A 80 6.84 -3.14 10.10
CA ASN A 80 6.07 -3.16 11.33
C ASN A 80 4.92 -4.15 11.15
N SER A 81 4.96 -5.26 11.89
CA SER A 81 3.92 -6.30 11.80
C SER A 81 2.54 -5.82 12.26
N ALA A 82 2.48 -4.75 13.07
CA ALA A 82 1.24 -4.13 13.51
C ALA A 82 0.64 -3.18 12.45
N GLU A 83 1.30 -2.96 11.32
CA GLU A 83 0.86 -2.04 10.27
C GLU A 83 0.88 -2.72 8.92
N ARG A 84 -0.32 -3.01 8.41
CA ARG A 84 -0.49 -3.88 7.25
C ARG A 84 -1.30 -3.20 6.17
N TRP A 85 -1.08 -3.62 4.93
CA TRP A 85 -1.98 -3.31 3.84
C TRP A 85 -3.31 -4.04 4.04
N GLY A 86 -4.41 -3.35 3.73
CA GLY A 86 -5.76 -3.92 3.77
C GLY A 86 -6.03 -4.93 2.65
N GLU A 87 -5.21 -4.93 1.60
CA GLU A 87 -5.26 -5.85 0.46
C GLU A 87 -3.85 -6.00 -0.14
N PRO A 88 -3.59 -6.97 -1.05
CA PRO A 88 -2.29 -7.08 -1.72
C PRO A 88 -1.89 -5.77 -2.40
N PHE A 89 -0.67 -5.29 -2.12
CA PHE A 89 -0.25 -3.94 -2.50
C PHE A 89 -0.36 -3.66 -4.01
N GLY A 90 0.02 -4.62 -4.86
CA GLY A 90 -0.08 -4.49 -6.31
C GLY A 90 -1.52 -4.36 -6.83
N ASP A 91 -2.47 -5.04 -6.18
CA ASP A 91 -3.89 -4.95 -6.55
C ASP A 91 -4.48 -3.60 -6.14
N MET A 92 -4.13 -3.14 -4.93
CA MET A 92 -4.49 -1.82 -4.43
C MET A 92 -3.97 -0.70 -5.35
N LEU A 93 -2.71 -0.79 -5.77
CA LEU A 93 -2.12 0.16 -6.70
C LEU A 93 -2.88 0.22 -8.02
N GLY A 94 -3.20 -0.94 -8.62
CA GLY A 94 -3.93 -1.00 -9.87
C GLY A 94 -5.32 -0.39 -9.75
N ARG A 95 -6.04 -0.70 -8.66
CA ARG A 95 -7.37 -0.16 -8.38
C ARG A 95 -7.35 1.35 -8.19
N VAL A 96 -6.50 1.85 -7.28
CA VAL A 96 -6.42 3.29 -6.98
C VAL A 96 -5.93 4.10 -8.17
N LEU A 97 -4.95 3.58 -8.93
CA LEU A 97 -4.47 4.24 -10.15
C LEU A 97 -5.58 4.31 -11.23
N ALA A 98 -6.38 3.27 -11.38
CA ALA A 98 -7.53 3.31 -12.30
C ALA A 98 -8.58 4.34 -11.88
N GLU A 99 -8.88 4.45 -10.59
CA GLU A 99 -9.81 5.46 -10.05
C GLU A 99 -9.27 6.89 -10.28
N ASP A 100 -7.97 7.09 -10.02
CA ASP A 100 -7.28 8.36 -10.25
C ASP A 100 -7.31 8.76 -11.73
N LEU A 101 -7.03 7.84 -12.65
CA LEU A 101 -7.06 8.08 -14.09
C LEU A 101 -8.49 8.35 -14.60
N ASN A 102 -9.49 7.59 -14.14
CA ASN A 102 -10.90 7.84 -14.48
C ASN A 102 -11.33 9.26 -14.07
N SER A 103 -10.86 9.76 -12.93
CA SER A 103 -11.18 11.13 -12.49
C SER A 103 -10.53 12.21 -13.37
N ARG A 104 -9.40 11.92 -14.01
CA ARG A 104 -8.58 12.87 -14.77
C ARG A 104 -8.86 12.87 -16.26
N LEU A 105 -9.37 11.79 -16.83
CA LEU A 105 -9.61 11.64 -18.27
C LEU A 105 -11.09 11.78 -18.59
N ALA A 106 -11.54 13.00 -18.91
CA ALA A 106 -12.94 13.26 -19.21
C ALA A 106 -13.39 12.49 -20.47
N GLY A 107 -14.46 11.69 -20.34
CA GLY A 107 -15.01 10.88 -21.44
C GLY A 107 -14.21 9.59 -21.74
N THR A 108 -13.24 9.25 -20.90
CA THR A 108 -12.51 7.98 -20.96
C THR A 108 -12.93 7.09 -19.79
N SER A 109 -13.14 5.80 -20.06
CA SER A 109 -13.24 4.79 -19.02
C SER A 109 -11.93 4.02 -18.91
N VAL A 110 -11.41 3.90 -17.70
CA VAL A 110 -10.21 3.11 -17.39
C VAL A 110 -10.63 1.90 -16.57
N PHE A 111 -10.29 0.70 -17.02
CA PHE A 111 -10.55 -0.53 -16.29
C PHE A 111 -9.26 -1.30 -16.06
N THR A 112 -9.19 -2.05 -14.95
CA THR A 112 -8.05 -2.90 -14.66
C THR A 112 -8.22 -4.25 -15.33
N SER A 113 -7.10 -4.79 -15.80
CA SER A 113 -7.05 -6.14 -16.34
C SER A 113 -7.16 -7.26 -15.30
N ALA A 114 -7.14 -6.90 -14.01
CA ALA A 114 -7.41 -7.81 -12.91
C ALA A 114 -8.93 -8.02 -12.68
N GLY A 115 -9.77 -7.16 -13.28
CA GLY A 115 -11.22 -7.30 -13.25
C GLY A 115 -11.77 -8.28 -14.31
N ALA A 116 -13.08 -8.48 -14.31
CA ALA A 116 -13.78 -9.36 -15.25
C ALA A 116 -14.16 -8.69 -16.59
N ILE A 117 -13.67 -7.47 -16.85
CA ILE A 117 -14.01 -6.71 -18.05
C ILE A 117 -13.14 -7.19 -19.21
N SER A 118 -13.77 -7.75 -20.23
CA SER A 118 -13.14 -8.09 -21.51
C SER A 118 -13.70 -7.16 -22.59
N ALA A 119 -12.97 -6.10 -22.91
CA ALA A 119 -13.36 -5.12 -23.91
C ALA A 119 -12.15 -4.69 -24.75
N ASP A 120 -12.39 -4.35 -26.01
CA ASP A 120 -11.36 -3.86 -26.94
C ASP A 120 -10.96 -2.43 -26.56
N ALA A 121 -9.85 -2.30 -25.84
CA ALA A 121 -9.38 -1.02 -25.33
C ALA A 121 -8.63 -0.23 -26.42
N GLY A 122 -8.92 1.06 -26.52
CA GLY A 122 -8.24 1.93 -27.48
C GLY A 122 -6.76 2.20 -27.14
N ALA A 123 -6.38 2.00 -25.88
CA ALA A 123 -4.99 1.96 -25.42
C ALA A 123 -4.82 1.02 -24.22
N ARG A 124 -3.60 0.53 -24.05
CA ARG A 124 -3.15 -0.28 -22.92
C ARG A 124 -2.04 0.46 -22.19
N VAL A 125 -2.14 0.51 -20.87
CA VAL A 125 -1.16 1.12 -19.97
C VAL A 125 -0.53 0.02 -19.13
N GLU A 126 0.80 -0.01 -19.13
CA GLU A 126 1.64 -0.87 -18.30
C GLU A 126 2.51 0.00 -17.40
N ILE A 127 2.66 -0.39 -16.14
CA ILE A 127 3.50 0.29 -15.18
C ILE A 127 4.28 -0.73 -14.36
N ASP A 128 5.59 -0.52 -14.23
CA ASP A 128 6.51 -1.28 -13.39
C ASP A 128 7.04 -0.38 -12.28
N ILE A 129 6.63 -0.64 -11.04
CA ILE A 129 7.02 0.13 -9.85
C ILE A 129 8.27 -0.48 -9.25
N GLN A 130 9.37 0.22 -9.42
CA GLN A 130 10.70 -0.21 -8.99
C GLN A 130 10.99 0.20 -7.54
N ARG A 131 10.33 1.26 -7.07
CA ARG A 131 10.43 1.76 -5.69
C ARG A 131 9.13 2.46 -5.31
N PHE A 132 8.64 2.19 -4.11
CA PHE A 132 7.54 2.96 -3.52
C PHE A 132 7.56 2.92 -1.99
N ASP A 133 8.49 3.66 -1.40
CA ASP A 133 8.74 3.71 0.03
C ASP A 133 9.41 5.04 0.43
N ALA A 134 9.58 5.27 1.73
CA ALA A 134 10.41 6.38 2.20
C ALA A 134 11.89 6.18 1.85
N ASP A 135 12.62 7.28 1.68
CA ASP A 135 14.07 7.32 1.73
C ASP A 135 14.60 7.53 3.15
N ALA A 136 15.92 7.69 3.28
CA ALA A 136 16.57 7.92 4.57
C ALA A 136 16.15 9.24 5.24
N GLY A 137 15.61 10.20 4.48
CA GLY A 137 15.05 11.45 4.98
C GLY A 137 13.57 11.36 5.35
N GLY A 138 12.94 10.19 5.17
CA GLY A 138 11.51 10.00 5.40
C GLY A 138 10.61 10.48 4.25
N GLN A 139 11.19 10.88 3.12
CA GLN A 139 10.42 11.30 1.95
C GLN A 139 9.95 10.07 1.17
N ILE A 140 8.66 9.99 0.86
CA ILE A 140 8.13 8.94 -0.02
C ILE A 140 8.68 9.14 -1.41
N VAL A 141 9.25 8.09 -2.00
CA VAL A 141 9.79 8.09 -3.36
C VAL A 141 9.07 7.03 -4.17
N LEU A 142 8.46 7.44 -5.29
CA LEU A 142 7.93 6.57 -6.32
C LEU A 142 8.89 6.57 -7.51
N VAL A 143 9.41 5.41 -7.89
CA VAL A 143 10.16 5.20 -9.13
C VAL A 143 9.44 4.16 -9.96
N ALA A 144 9.12 4.49 -11.21
CA ALA A 144 8.42 3.58 -12.10
C ALA A 144 8.81 3.77 -13.56
N GLN A 145 8.64 2.71 -14.35
CA GLN A 145 8.60 2.77 -15.81
C GLN A 145 7.16 2.60 -16.27
N VAL A 146 6.77 3.37 -17.28
CA VAL A 146 5.44 3.32 -17.87
C VAL A 146 5.56 3.06 -19.36
N ALA A 147 4.72 2.19 -19.89
CA ALA A 147 4.55 1.98 -21.32
C ALA A 147 3.07 2.16 -21.69
N ILE A 148 2.80 2.91 -22.77
CA ILE A 148 1.45 3.10 -23.29
C ILE A 148 1.43 2.67 -24.76
N THR A 149 0.61 1.67 -25.07
CA THR A 149 0.47 1.10 -26.41
C THR A 149 -0.92 1.39 -26.97
N ARG A 150 -1.00 1.75 -28.25
CA ARG A 150 -2.27 1.87 -28.98
C ARG A 150 -2.63 0.54 -29.65
N ASP A 151 -3.75 -0.07 -29.26
CA ASP A 151 -4.06 -1.44 -29.69
C ASP A 151 -4.43 -1.53 -31.18
N ARG A 152 -4.94 -0.44 -31.77
CA ARG A 152 -5.41 -0.43 -33.17
C ARG A 152 -4.33 -0.59 -34.25
N ASN A 153 -3.03 -0.49 -33.92
CA ASN A 153 -1.98 -0.54 -34.94
C ASN A 153 -0.68 -1.24 -34.50
N ARG A 154 -0.70 -1.94 -33.35
CA ARG A 154 0.50 -2.62 -32.78
C ARG A 154 1.73 -1.70 -32.81
N SER A 155 1.51 -0.41 -32.52
CA SER A 155 2.51 0.64 -32.58
C SER A 155 3.54 0.47 -31.47
N GLU A 156 4.76 0.96 -31.70
CA GLU A 156 5.78 1.01 -30.67
C GLU A 156 5.24 1.76 -29.43
N PRO A 157 5.39 1.19 -28.22
CA PRO A 157 4.89 1.83 -27.01
C PRO A 157 5.60 3.16 -26.76
N ILE A 158 4.85 4.17 -26.32
CA ILE A 158 5.46 5.34 -25.71
C ILE A 158 5.90 4.94 -24.30
N THR A 159 7.21 5.03 -24.04
CA THR A 159 7.79 4.73 -22.73
C THR A 159 8.17 6.01 -22.00
N SER A 160 7.88 6.08 -20.69
CA SER A 160 8.33 7.17 -19.83
C SER A 160 8.78 6.67 -18.46
N SER A 161 9.77 7.34 -17.89
CA SER A 161 10.23 7.07 -16.51
C SER A 161 9.66 8.11 -15.56
N LEU A 162 9.21 7.65 -14.40
CA LEU A 162 8.69 8.47 -13.31
C LEU A 162 9.64 8.42 -12.12
N ARG A 163 9.95 9.59 -11.57
CA ARG A 163 10.55 9.75 -10.24
C ARG A 163 9.83 10.86 -9.52
N LEU A 164 9.00 10.49 -8.56
CA LEU A 164 8.15 11.41 -7.80
C LEU A 164 8.47 11.29 -6.32
N SER A 165 8.28 12.39 -5.60
CA SER A 165 8.61 12.45 -4.20
C SER A 165 7.60 13.28 -3.41
N GLU A 166 7.14 12.74 -2.29
CA GLU A 166 6.15 13.37 -1.42
C GLU A 166 6.61 13.35 0.03
N THR A 167 6.44 14.46 0.74
CA THR A 167 6.78 14.56 2.15
C THR A 167 5.56 14.19 3.01
N PRO A 168 5.67 13.19 3.90
CA PRO A 168 4.64 12.92 4.92
C PRO A 168 4.46 14.13 5.85
N ALA A 169 3.23 14.36 6.31
CA ALA A 169 2.95 15.44 7.25
C ALA A 169 3.54 15.19 8.65
N SER A 170 3.70 13.91 9.02
CA SER A 170 4.38 13.47 10.24
C SER A 170 4.99 12.08 10.04
N GLY A 171 5.63 11.53 11.08
CA GLY A 171 6.11 10.15 11.08
C GLY A 171 5.03 9.08 11.25
N SER A 172 3.75 9.48 11.35
CA SER A 172 2.64 8.55 11.48
C SER A 172 2.44 7.73 10.20
N THR A 173 1.90 6.52 10.38
CA THR A 173 1.62 5.59 9.28
C THR A 173 0.51 6.10 8.38
N ALA A 174 -0.48 6.78 8.96
CA ALA A 174 -1.54 7.43 8.20
C ALA A 174 -0.98 8.51 7.27
N ASP A 175 -0.08 9.36 7.77
CA ASP A 175 0.53 10.43 6.96
C ASP A 175 1.50 9.89 5.91
N TYR A 176 2.17 8.78 6.21
CA TYR A 176 2.99 8.03 5.27
C TYR A 176 2.16 7.52 4.09
N VAL A 177 1.05 6.82 4.37
CA VAL A 177 0.13 6.29 3.35
C VAL A 177 -0.57 7.42 2.59
N ALA A 178 -0.88 8.54 3.25
CA ALA A 178 -1.41 9.73 2.59
C ALA A 178 -0.41 10.34 1.59
N ALA A 179 0.89 10.39 1.95
CA ALA A 179 1.95 10.83 1.04
C ALA A 179 2.15 9.86 -0.13
N MET A 180 2.06 8.54 0.10
CA MET A 180 2.03 7.57 -0.99
C MET A 180 0.84 7.80 -1.92
N SER A 181 -0.35 8.04 -1.38
CA SER A 181 -1.55 8.33 -2.19
C SER A 181 -1.35 9.58 -3.06
N ARG A 182 -0.71 10.65 -2.54
CA ARG A 182 -0.32 11.83 -3.33
C ARG A 182 0.70 11.51 -4.42
N ALA A 183 1.70 10.69 -4.15
CA ALA A 183 2.71 10.31 -5.14
C ALA A 183 2.08 9.51 -6.30
N LEU A 184 1.13 8.63 -5.99
CA LEU A 184 0.37 7.87 -7.01
C LEU A 184 -0.55 8.79 -7.82
N ALA A 185 -1.20 9.76 -7.16
CA ALA A 185 -2.01 10.77 -7.82
C ALA A 185 -1.17 11.60 -8.81
N ALA A 186 0.03 12.05 -8.41
CA ALA A 186 0.96 12.75 -9.30
C ALA A 186 1.45 11.87 -10.45
N ALA A 187 1.66 10.56 -10.23
CA ALA A 187 1.95 9.62 -11.31
C ALA A 187 0.79 9.53 -12.30
N SER A 188 -0.46 9.47 -11.81
CA SER A 188 -1.66 9.41 -12.65
C SER A 188 -1.83 10.67 -13.52
N GLU A 189 -1.40 11.84 -13.06
CA GLU A 189 -1.42 13.08 -13.87
C GLU A 189 -0.46 12.98 -15.06
N ARG A 190 0.76 12.47 -14.82
CA ARG A 190 1.74 12.26 -15.89
C ARG A 190 1.24 11.22 -16.88
N ILE A 191 0.71 10.10 -16.39
CA ILE A 191 0.17 9.01 -17.23
C ILE A 191 -1.03 9.49 -18.05
N ALA A 192 -1.96 10.25 -17.44
CA ALA A 192 -3.09 10.83 -18.15
C ALA A 192 -2.65 11.78 -19.28
N SER A 193 -1.60 12.58 -19.03
CA SER A 193 -0.99 13.43 -20.07
C SER A 193 -0.46 12.60 -21.24
N ASP A 194 0.24 11.51 -20.97
CA ASP A 194 0.84 10.65 -22.00
C ASP A 194 -0.24 9.87 -22.78
N ILE A 195 -1.30 9.37 -22.13
CA ILE A 195 -2.46 8.74 -22.79
C ILE A 195 -3.11 9.68 -23.82
N ARG A 196 -3.24 10.97 -23.47
CA ARG A 196 -3.82 11.99 -24.37
C ARG A 196 -2.94 12.24 -25.59
N ARG A 197 -1.60 12.23 -25.42
CA ARG A 197 -0.65 12.40 -26.54
C ARG A 197 -0.75 11.29 -27.57
N VAL A 198 -0.83 10.04 -27.12
CA VAL A 198 -1.03 8.86 -28.00
C VAL A 198 -2.31 8.99 -28.84
N SER A 199 -3.28 9.78 -28.40
CA SER A 199 -4.53 10.04 -29.13
C SER A 199 -4.45 11.16 -30.15
N GLY A 200 -3.52 12.13 -29.97
CA GLY A 200 -3.43 13.37 -30.76
C GLY A 200 -2.68 13.25 -32.09
N ASP A 201 -1.76 12.31 -32.26
CA ASP A 201 -0.92 12.13 -33.47
C ASP A 201 -1.67 11.68 -34.73
N VAL A 202 -3.01 11.68 -34.72
CA VAL A 202 -3.85 11.22 -35.86
C VAL A 202 -4.65 12.37 -36.49
N ALA A 203 -4.44 13.62 -36.04
CA ALA A 203 -5.08 14.80 -36.63
C ALA A 203 -4.13 15.63 -37.52
N SER A 204 -3.02 15.06 -37.99
CA SER A 204 -2.07 15.72 -38.91
C SER A 204 -1.87 14.90 -40.17
#